data_AF-A0A3M1MIB7-F1
#
_entry.id   AF-A0A3M1MIB7-F1
#
_cell.length_a   1.000
_cell.length_b   1.000
_cell.length_c   1.000
_cell.angle_alpha   90.00
_cell.angle_beta   90.00
_cell.angle_gamma   90.00
#
_symmetry.space_group_name_H-M   'P 1'
#
loop_
_entity.id
_entity.type
_entity.pdbx_description
1 polymer ?
#
loop_
_entity_poly.entity_id
_entity_poly.type
_entity_poly.pdbx_seq_one_letter_code
_entity_poly.pdbx_strand_id
1 'polypeptide(L)'
;PALSGCDSPACGFALIGPVLDGSTHYVFWSGTSFAAPLVSGLAALTFQAGKGAYTPQQVEDLIRCGARPTEDTALGAGVISVGDTLRRCRRQMSKKAQEV
;
A
#
# COMPACT_ATOMS: atom_id res chain seq x y z
N PRO A 1 -11.83 -19.48 -9.61
CA PRO A 1 -12.12 -20.42 -8.50
C PRO A 1 -11.72 -19.81 -7.16
N ALA A 2 -12.65 -19.74 -6.21
CA ALA A 2 -12.33 -19.43 -4.82
C ALA A 2 -11.44 -20.55 -4.27
N LEU A 3 -10.17 -20.25 -3.98
CA LEU A 3 -9.30 -21.20 -3.30
C LEU A 3 -9.65 -21.16 -1.82
N SER A 4 -10.20 -22.23 -1.27
CA SER A 4 -10.57 -22.37 0.14
C SER A 4 -9.40 -22.83 1.03
N GLY A 5 -8.21 -23.01 0.46
CA GLY A 5 -7.01 -23.45 1.16
C GLY A 5 -5.73 -23.08 0.41
N CYS A 6 -4.66 -22.79 1.17
CA CYS A 6 -3.31 -22.56 0.69
C CYS A 6 -2.50 -23.87 0.73
N ASP A 7 -2.97 -24.93 0.09
CA ASP A 7 -2.33 -26.26 0.17
C ASP A 7 -1.20 -26.47 -0.87
N SER A 8 -0.88 -25.43 -1.65
CA SER A 8 0.20 -25.45 -2.64
C SER A 8 1.30 -24.45 -2.27
N PRO A 9 2.59 -24.79 -2.48
CA PRO A 9 3.73 -23.89 -2.23
C PRO A 9 3.71 -22.58 -3.04
N ALA A 10 2.76 -22.43 -3.97
CA ALA A 10 2.51 -21.20 -4.73
C ALA A 10 1.79 -20.09 -3.94
N CYS A 11 1.26 -20.37 -2.74
CA CYS A 11 0.56 -19.37 -1.93
C CYS A 11 1.52 -18.64 -0.98
N GLY A 12 2.44 -17.83 -1.51
CA GLY A 12 3.30 -16.97 -0.69
C GLY A 12 2.56 -15.77 -0.08
N PHE A 13 1.43 -15.37 -0.68
CA PHE A 13 0.59 -14.25 -0.22
C PHE A 13 -0.83 -14.41 -0.75
N ALA A 14 -1.82 -13.97 0.04
CA ALA A 14 -3.21 -13.90 -0.37
C ALA A 14 -3.90 -12.72 0.31
N LEU A 15 -4.90 -12.15 -0.36
CA LEU A 15 -5.73 -11.09 0.19
C LEU A 15 -7.11 -11.61 0.54
N ILE A 16 -7.52 -11.30 1.76
CA ILE A 16 -8.82 -11.63 2.34
C ILE A 16 -9.69 -10.37 2.29
N GLY A 17 -10.84 -10.44 1.63
CA GLY A 17 -11.77 -9.32 1.51
C GLY A 17 -13.22 -9.77 1.30
N PRO A 18 -14.19 -8.85 1.44
CA PRO A 18 -15.60 -9.15 1.22
C PRO A 18 -15.88 -9.46 -0.26
N VAL A 19 -16.85 -10.33 -0.51
CA VAL A 19 -17.32 -10.72 -1.84
C VAL A 19 -18.83 -10.51 -1.97
N LEU A 20 -19.30 -10.23 -3.19
CA LEU A 20 -20.67 -9.81 -3.49
C LEU A 20 -21.66 -10.98 -3.70
N ASP A 21 -21.50 -12.11 -3.01
CA ASP A 21 -22.31 -13.30 -3.28
C ASP A 21 -23.47 -13.54 -2.28
N GLY A 22 -23.82 -12.53 -1.48
CA GLY A 22 -24.91 -12.64 -0.49
C GLY A 22 -24.58 -13.55 0.70
N SER A 23 -23.41 -14.16 0.73
CA SER A 23 -22.89 -14.95 1.86
C SER A 23 -21.59 -14.33 2.36
N THR A 24 -21.49 -14.06 3.66
CA THR A 24 -20.24 -13.54 4.23
C THR A 24 -19.22 -14.66 4.31
N HIS A 25 -18.34 -14.74 3.33
CA HIS A 25 -17.20 -15.66 3.34
C HIS A 25 -15.93 -14.95 2.88
N TYR A 26 -14.80 -15.50 3.31
CA TYR A 26 -13.48 -15.02 2.92
C TYR A 26 -12.97 -15.87 1.77
N VAL A 27 -12.48 -15.21 0.73
CA VAL A 27 -11.90 -15.87 -0.44
C VAL A 27 -10.47 -15.41 -0.63
N PHE A 28 -9.61 -16.35 -1.03
CA PHE A 28 -8.22 -16.09 -1.36
C PHE A 28 -8.10 -15.71 -2.83
N TRP A 29 -7.53 -14.53 -3.10
CA TRP A 29 -7.26 -14.04 -4.45
C TRP A 29 -5.81 -13.57 -4.58
N SER A 30 -5.27 -13.71 -5.80
CA SER A 30 -3.95 -13.20 -6.19
C SER A 30 -4.06 -12.46 -7.53
N GLY A 31 -3.35 -11.33 -7.65
CA GLY A 31 -3.34 -10.47 -8.84
C GLY A 31 -2.98 -9.01 -8.51
N THR A 32 -2.40 -8.29 -9.46
CA THR A 32 -2.03 -6.87 -9.29
C THR A 32 -3.23 -5.97 -8.95
N SER A 33 -4.42 -6.35 -9.39
CA SER A 33 -5.69 -5.69 -9.05
C SER A 33 -5.97 -5.63 -7.54
N PHE A 34 -5.34 -6.50 -6.75
CA PHE A 34 -5.45 -6.48 -5.28
C PHE A 34 -4.32 -5.69 -4.60
N ALA A 35 -3.21 -5.41 -5.30
CA ALA A 35 -2.19 -4.48 -4.81
C ALA A 35 -2.67 -3.03 -4.90
N ALA A 36 -3.38 -2.67 -5.97
CA ALA A 36 -3.93 -1.33 -6.19
C ALA A 36 -4.77 -0.80 -5.00
N PRO A 37 -5.78 -1.52 -4.45
CA PRO A 37 -6.56 -1.03 -3.32
C PRO A 37 -5.74 -0.87 -2.03
N LEU A 38 -4.67 -1.66 -1.82
CA LEU A 38 -3.76 -1.47 -0.69
C LEU A 38 -2.98 -0.15 -0.82
N VAL A 39 -2.49 0.16 -2.02
CA VAL A 39 -1.82 1.44 -2.31
C VAL A 39 -2.81 2.60 -2.17
N SER A 40 -4.04 2.46 -2.67
CA SER A 40 -5.09 3.47 -2.51
C SER A 40 -5.44 3.73 -1.05
N GLY A 41 -5.51 2.68 -0.22
CA GLY A 41 -5.71 2.82 1.23
C GLY A 41 -4.58 3.60 1.91
N LEU A 42 -3.32 3.32 1.54
CA LEU A 42 -2.18 4.08 2.05
C LEU A 42 -2.19 5.54 1.56
N ALA A 43 -2.58 5.79 0.32
CA ALA A 43 -2.73 7.14 -0.20
C ALA A 43 -3.77 7.94 0.58
N ALA A 44 -4.92 7.33 0.90
CA ALA A 44 -5.95 7.95 1.73
C ALA A 44 -5.44 8.29 3.14
N LEU A 45 -4.72 7.37 3.80
CA LEU A 45 -4.09 7.62 5.10
C LEU A 45 -3.04 8.74 5.04
N THR A 46 -2.26 8.78 3.96
CA THR A 46 -1.24 9.80 3.74
C THR A 46 -1.86 11.18 3.53
N PHE A 47 -2.92 11.26 2.72
CA PHE A 47 -3.69 12.47 2.50
C PHE A 47 -4.33 12.98 3.80
N GLN A 48 -4.95 12.08 4.58
CA GLN A 48 -5.49 12.40 5.91
C GLN A 48 -4.39 12.91 6.86
N ALA A 49 -3.21 12.29 6.85
CA ALA A 49 -2.07 12.69 7.68
C ALA A 49 -1.54 14.09 7.35
N GLY A 50 -1.75 14.54 6.11
CA GLY A 50 -1.53 15.92 5.66
C GLY A 50 -2.71 16.86 5.88
N LYS A 51 -3.76 16.42 6.61
CA LYS A 51 -5.01 17.16 6.84
C LYS A 51 -5.72 17.55 5.53
N GLY A 52 -5.57 16.74 4.49
CA GLY A 52 -6.12 17.00 3.16
C GLY A 52 -5.40 18.09 2.36
N ALA A 53 -4.26 18.60 2.84
CA ALA A 53 -3.50 19.64 2.17
C ALA A 53 -2.46 19.09 1.17
N TYR A 54 -2.17 17.79 1.21
CA TYR A 54 -1.20 17.20 0.28
C TYR A 54 -1.74 17.12 -1.13
N THR A 55 -0.92 17.52 -2.11
CA THR A 55 -1.19 17.30 -3.52
C THR A 55 -1.05 15.81 -3.87
N PRO A 56 -1.61 15.34 -4.99
CA PRO A 56 -1.39 13.98 -5.46
C PRO A 56 0.10 13.63 -5.58
N GLN A 57 0.92 14.56 -6.08
CA GLN A 57 2.37 14.39 -6.18
C GLN A 57 3.03 14.19 -4.81
N GLN A 58 2.67 15.01 -3.81
CA GLN A 58 3.22 14.88 -2.46
C GLN A 58 2.83 13.55 -1.80
N VAL A 59 1.62 13.06 -2.07
CA VAL A 59 1.17 11.74 -1.60
C VAL A 59 2.01 10.64 -2.27
N GLU A 60 2.20 10.71 -3.58
CA GLU A 60 3.04 9.76 -4.32
C GLU A 60 4.48 9.76 -3.81
N ASP A 61 5.10 10.93 -3.66
CA ASP A 61 6.48 11.08 -3.21
C ASP A 61 6.69 10.49 -1.80
N LEU A 62 5.72 10.70 -0.90
CA LEU A 62 5.74 10.11 0.44
C LEU A 62 5.62 8.58 0.43
N ILE A 63 4.75 8.04 -0.43
CA ILE A 63 4.61 6.59 -0.59
C ILE A 63 5.92 6.00 -1.13
N ARG A 64 6.51 6.62 -2.18
CA ARG A 64 7.78 6.20 -2.76
C ARG A 64 8.92 6.25 -1.75
N CYS A 65 9.03 7.33 -0.96
CA CYS A 65 10.03 7.43 0.11
C CYS A 65 9.88 6.34 1.18
N GLY A 66 8.64 5.97 1.49
CA GLY A 66 8.34 4.95 2.50
C GLY A 66 8.51 3.52 1.99
N ALA A 67 8.55 3.31 0.68
CA ALA A 67 8.66 1.99 0.10
C ALA A 67 9.95 1.27 0.55
N ARG A 68 9.83 -0.04 0.78
CA ARG A 68 10.97 -0.90 1.08
C ARG A 68 11.60 -1.33 -0.24
N PRO A 69 12.86 -0.97 -0.49
CA PRO A 69 13.53 -1.30 -1.75
C PRO A 69 13.65 -2.81 -1.90
N THR A 70 13.72 -3.23 -3.15
CA THR A 70 13.83 -4.62 -3.59
C THR A 70 14.79 -4.66 -4.78
N GLU A 71 15.40 -5.82 -5.00
CA GLU A 71 16.28 -6.03 -6.16
C GLU A 71 15.50 -6.16 -7.48
N ASP A 72 14.19 -6.43 -7.39
CA ASP A 72 13.31 -6.53 -8.55
C ASP A 72 12.92 -5.15 -9.09
N THR A 73 13.49 -4.81 -10.25
CA THR A 73 13.25 -3.54 -10.93
C THR A 73 11.81 -3.38 -11.43
N ALA A 74 11.05 -4.47 -11.59
CA ALA A 74 9.64 -4.42 -11.97
C ALA A 74 8.74 -3.82 -10.86
N LEU A 75 9.23 -3.75 -9.62
CA LEU A 75 8.49 -3.22 -8.46
C LEU A 75 8.72 -1.72 -8.22
N GLY A 76 9.49 -1.04 -9.08
CA GLY A 76 9.73 0.40 -8.99
C GLY A 76 10.43 0.79 -7.68
N ALA A 77 9.78 1.60 -6.85
CA ALA A 77 10.33 2.00 -5.54
C ALA A 77 10.29 0.87 -4.49
N GLY A 78 9.61 -0.24 -4.79
CA GLY A 78 9.51 -1.42 -3.94
C GLY A 78 8.17 -1.55 -3.22
N VAL A 79 8.15 -2.32 -2.12
CA VAL A 79 6.91 -2.67 -1.41
C VAL A 79 6.48 -1.55 -0.48
N ILE A 80 5.21 -1.11 -0.57
CA ILE A 80 4.68 -0.04 0.29
C ILE A 80 4.80 -0.36 1.79
N SER A 81 5.07 0.66 2.61
CA SER A 81 5.18 0.53 4.07
C SER A 81 4.46 1.67 4.78
N VAL A 82 3.34 1.35 5.42
CA VAL A 82 2.53 2.34 6.17
C VAL A 82 3.37 3.06 7.23
N GLY A 83 4.18 2.31 7.96
CA GLY A 83 5.00 2.85 9.05
C GLY A 83 6.06 3.83 8.57
N ASP A 84 6.78 3.46 7.51
CA ASP A 84 7.86 4.30 6.96
C ASP A 84 7.28 5.54 6.27
N THR A 85 6.19 5.40 5.51
CA THR A 85 5.49 6.54 4.87
C THR A 85 5.00 7.54 5.91
N LEU A 86 4.21 7.11 6.91
CA LEU A 86 3.52 8.03 7.84
C LEU A 86 4.43 8.57 8.96
N ARG A 87 5.49 7.86 9.34
CA ARG A 87 6.37 8.27 10.45
C ARG A 87 7.71 8.80 9.98
N ARG A 88 8.42 8.10 9.10
CA ARG A 88 9.78 8.48 8.67
C ARG A 88 9.73 9.58 7.61
N CYS A 89 9.10 9.29 6.48
CA CYS A 89 9.12 10.16 5.31
C CYS A 89 8.32 11.45 5.52
N ARG A 90 7.15 11.36 6.14
CA ARG A 90 6.36 12.55 6.48
C ARG A 90 7.15 13.53 7.36
N ARG A 91 7.85 13.05 8.38
CA ARG A 91 8.68 13.89 9.26
C ARG A 91 9.83 14.55 8.49
N GLN A 92 10.43 13.85 7.52
CA GLN A 92 11.49 14.40 6.69
C GLN A 92 10.98 15.54 5.79
N MET A 93 9.80 15.42 5.19
CA MET A 93 9.20 16.53 4.45
C MET A 93 8.92 17.76 5.32
N SER A 94 8.38 17.56 6.54
CA SER A 94 8.11 18.69 7.45
C SER A 94 9.38 19.42 7.88
N LYS A 95 10.50 18.72 8.02
CA LYS A 95 11.80 19.34 8.32
C LYS A 95 12.33 20.16 7.14
N LYS A 96 12.29 19.60 5.92
CA LYS A 96 12.71 20.31 4.70
C LYS A 96 11.91 21.59 4.45
N ALA A 97 10.63 21.61 4.82
CA ALA A 97 9.78 22.81 4.66
C ALA A 97 10.11 23.96 5.64
N GLN A 98 10.92 23.71 6.68
CA GLN A 98 11.32 24.72 7.67
C GLN A 98 12.72 25.30 7.42
N GLU A 99 13.46 24.79 6.44
CA GLU A 99 14.81 25.24 6.07
C GLU A 99 14.82 26.21 4.88
N VAL A 100 13.64 26.72 4.47
CA VAL A 100 13.43 27.68 3.38
C VAL A 100 12.89 29.00 3.92
#